data_AF-H2ZMW3-F1
#
_entry.id   AF-H2ZMW3-F1
#
_cell.length_a   1.000
_cell.length_b   1.000
_cell.length_c   1.000
_cell.angle_alpha   90.00
_cell.angle_beta   90.00
_cell.angle_gamma   90.00
#
_symmetry.space_group_name_H-M   'P 1'
#
loop_
_entity.id
_entity.type
_entity.pdbx_description
1 polymer ?
#
loop_
_entity_poly.entity_id
_entity_poly.type
_entity_poly.pdbx_seq_one_letter_code
_entity_poly.pdbx_strand_id
1 'polypeptide(L)'
;VGCIWSLAWLAIIRDTPQDDPKISTEEKEYITKSISGRETNEVAHQPTPWRKILTSKPYWGTVCIHITDTWTTFITVAWVPTYIARVLQFNVKTAGFISSLPYGLNVLLLVVGGFVADFVLVRNWFSRTKLRKLFSFIAQIIPILSLIMLPSFRCNEWMSVVLLCTSYMFFSLNYPGYRSSMVDMAPKYGGIIFGFSNTIACCISLGAPQLVGVILGDGAASNWRVVFYSTASVSAAGLAVYLIFGTSEEQTWSRSKITSLSSLEIKEKNSINEESQKCIENVT
;
A
#
# COMPACT_ATOMS: atom_id res chain seq x y z
N VAL A 1 -10.79 24.80 10.67
CA VAL A 1 -10.76 23.91 9.49
C VAL A 1 -11.23 22.50 9.84
N GLY A 2 -10.58 21.80 10.78
CA GLY A 2 -10.97 20.42 11.17
C GLY A 2 -12.44 20.25 11.57
N CYS A 3 -12.96 21.07 12.50
CA CYS A 3 -14.36 20.94 12.95
C CYS A 3 -15.39 21.17 11.83
N ILE A 4 -15.12 22.14 10.94
CA ILE A 4 -16.00 22.45 9.80
C ILE A 4 -16.03 21.26 8.84
N TRP A 5 -14.86 20.67 8.56
CA TRP A 5 -14.76 19.47 7.74
C TRP A 5 -15.48 18.28 8.38
N SER A 6 -15.35 18.07 9.69
CA SER A 6 -16.06 17.00 10.40
C SER A 6 -17.57 17.16 10.33
N LEU A 7 -18.10 18.37 10.52
CA LEU A 7 -19.54 18.64 10.39
C LEU A 7 -20.02 18.40 8.95
N ALA A 8 -19.25 18.83 7.95
CA ALA A 8 -19.55 18.56 6.55
C ALA A 8 -19.54 17.05 6.24
N TRP A 9 -18.57 16.31 6.77
CA TRP A 9 -18.46 14.85 6.61
C TRP A 9 -19.69 14.14 7.18
N LEU A 10 -20.09 14.47 8.41
CA LEU A 10 -21.29 13.88 9.05
C LEU A 10 -22.58 14.21 8.29
N ALA A 11 -22.68 15.42 7.70
CA ALA A 11 -23.84 15.80 6.92
C ALA A 11 -23.93 15.03 5.58
N ILE A 12 -22.79 14.79 4.92
CA ILE A 12 -22.73 14.30 3.52
C ILE A 12 -22.54 12.78 3.42
N ILE A 13 -21.70 12.18 4.26
CA ILE A 13 -21.25 10.78 4.08
C ILE A 13 -22.23 9.80 4.73
N ARG A 14 -22.41 8.63 4.09
CA ARG A 14 -23.26 7.52 4.54
C ARG A 14 -22.47 6.22 4.51
N ASP A 15 -22.85 5.27 5.37
CA ASP A 15 -22.12 4.01 5.55
C ASP A 15 -22.44 2.97 4.48
N THR A 16 -23.66 2.96 3.95
CA THR A 16 -24.05 2.06 2.85
C THR A 16 -24.66 2.83 1.68
N PRO A 17 -24.51 2.31 0.43
CA PRO A 17 -25.22 2.84 -0.73
C PRO A 17 -26.75 2.80 -0.59
N GLN A 18 -27.29 2.02 0.36
CA GLN A 18 -28.73 1.93 0.59
C GLN A 18 -29.26 3.11 1.40
N ASP A 19 -28.41 3.70 2.25
CA ASP A 19 -28.72 4.82 3.15
C ASP A 19 -28.48 6.19 2.51
N ASP A 20 -27.94 6.22 1.29
CA ASP A 20 -27.72 7.46 0.54
C ASP A 20 -29.02 7.92 -0.15
N PRO A 21 -29.59 9.08 0.23
CA PRO A 21 -30.81 9.60 -0.39
C PRO A 21 -30.59 10.18 -1.80
N LYS A 22 -29.33 10.39 -2.22
CA LYS A 22 -28.98 11.04 -3.49
C LYS A 22 -28.46 10.06 -4.56
N ILE A 23 -28.31 8.78 -4.24
CA ILE A 23 -27.81 7.78 -5.19
C ILE A 23 -28.85 7.46 -6.27
N SER A 24 -28.41 7.32 -7.52
CA SER A 24 -29.29 6.89 -8.60
C SER A 24 -29.61 5.40 -8.48
N THR A 25 -30.76 4.99 -9.04
CA THR A 25 -31.16 3.58 -9.08
C THR A 25 -30.15 2.73 -9.86
N GLU A 26 -29.60 3.26 -10.95
CA GLU A 26 -28.63 2.56 -11.79
C GLU A 26 -27.31 2.34 -11.06
N GLU A 27 -26.81 3.37 -10.36
CA GLU A 27 -25.57 3.27 -9.57
C GLU A 27 -25.76 2.33 -8.38
N LYS A 28 -26.90 2.44 -7.68
CA LYS A 28 -27.24 1.54 -6.58
C LYS A 28 -27.27 0.08 -7.02
N GLU A 29 -27.89 -0.21 -8.17
CA GLU A 29 -27.89 -1.56 -8.73
C GLU A 29 -26.50 -2.03 -9.16
N TYR A 30 -25.71 -1.17 -9.81
CA TYR A 30 -24.34 -1.49 -10.24
C TYR A 30 -23.45 -1.84 -9.03
N ILE A 31 -23.47 -1.01 -7.99
CA ILE A 31 -22.70 -1.23 -6.77
C ILE A 31 -23.19 -2.48 -6.06
N THR A 32 -24.51 -2.65 -5.91
CA THR A 32 -25.08 -3.83 -5.24
C THR A 32 -24.73 -5.11 -6.01
N LYS A 33 -24.78 -5.13 -7.34
CA LYS A 33 -24.39 -6.28 -8.18
C LYS A 33 -22.89 -6.58 -8.13
N SER A 34 -22.04 -5.55 -8.03
CA SER A 34 -20.59 -5.74 -7.89
C SER A 34 -20.17 -6.20 -6.48
N ILE A 35 -21.02 -5.97 -5.47
CA ILE A 35 -20.82 -6.38 -4.08
C ILE A 35 -21.58 -7.67 -3.73
N SER A 36 -22.66 -8.03 -4.43
CA SER A 36 -23.59 -9.11 -4.04
C SER A 36 -23.00 -10.53 -4.00
N GLY A 37 -21.77 -10.74 -4.48
CA GLY A 37 -20.99 -11.97 -4.23
C GLY A 37 -20.06 -11.93 -2.99
N ARG A 38 -20.05 -10.82 -2.24
CA ARG A 38 -19.10 -10.49 -1.16
C ARG A 38 -19.78 -10.12 0.18
N GLU A 39 -21.08 -10.34 0.28
CA GLU A 39 -22.00 -10.07 1.41
C GLU A 39 -21.47 -9.26 2.60
N THR A 40 -21.98 -8.04 2.72
CA THR A 40 -21.74 -7.08 3.80
C THR A 40 -22.59 -7.31 5.05
N ASN A 41 -23.70 -8.06 4.98
CA ASN A 41 -24.62 -8.22 6.10
C ASN A 41 -24.30 -9.41 7.03
N GLU A 42 -23.60 -10.45 6.56
CA GLU A 42 -23.14 -11.56 7.43
C GLU A 42 -21.83 -11.27 8.18
N VAL A 43 -21.15 -10.15 7.87
CA VAL A 43 -19.88 -9.80 8.53
C VAL A 43 -20.09 -9.44 10.00
N ALA A 44 -21.23 -8.85 10.35
CA ALA A 44 -21.52 -8.38 11.70
C ALA A 44 -21.57 -9.51 12.77
N HIS A 45 -21.67 -10.78 12.36
CA HIS A 45 -21.85 -11.91 13.29
C HIS A 45 -20.80 -13.01 13.20
N GLN A 46 -19.77 -12.89 12.36
CA GLN A 46 -18.69 -13.89 12.32
C GLN A 46 -17.45 -13.43 13.08
N PRO A 47 -16.92 -14.24 14.03
CA PRO A 47 -15.73 -13.88 14.77
C PRO A 47 -14.53 -13.79 13.83
N THR A 48 -13.69 -12.76 14.02
CA THR A 48 -12.48 -12.57 13.21
C THR A 48 -11.54 -13.77 13.35
N PRO A 49 -11.10 -14.40 12.24
CA PRO A 49 -10.29 -15.62 12.28
C PRO A 49 -8.81 -15.31 12.57
N TRP A 50 -8.50 -14.76 13.75
CA TRP A 50 -7.17 -14.29 14.15
C TRP A 50 -6.05 -15.30 13.91
N ARG A 51 -6.27 -16.56 14.29
CA ARG A 51 -5.26 -17.62 14.09
C ARG A 51 -4.89 -17.75 12.61
N LYS A 52 -5.86 -17.76 11.70
CA LYS A 52 -5.60 -17.91 10.25
C LYS A 52 -4.89 -16.69 9.67
N ILE A 53 -5.27 -15.49 10.11
CA ILE A 53 -4.63 -14.23 9.71
C ILE A 53 -3.17 -14.21 10.17
N LEU A 54 -2.92 -14.47 11.46
CA LEU A 54 -1.58 -14.42 12.06
C LEU A 54 -0.67 -15.57 11.60
N THR A 55 -1.20 -16.65 11.04
CA THR A 55 -0.39 -17.71 10.39
C THR A 55 -0.20 -17.51 8.89
N SER A 56 -0.81 -16.49 8.28
CA SER A 56 -0.79 -16.27 6.84
C SER A 56 0.53 -15.66 6.38
N LYS A 57 1.28 -16.38 5.53
CA LYS A 57 2.54 -15.87 4.95
C LYS A 57 2.34 -14.59 4.13
N PRO A 58 1.30 -14.48 3.27
CA PRO A 58 1.04 -13.23 2.54
C PRO A 58 0.73 -12.03 3.43
N TYR A 59 0.08 -12.26 4.57
CA TYR A 59 -0.17 -11.21 5.54
C TYR A 59 1.15 -10.65 6.09
N TRP A 60 2.01 -11.52 6.63
CA TRP A 60 3.30 -11.09 7.16
C TRP A 60 4.22 -10.49 6.10
N GLY A 61 4.19 -11.02 4.87
CA GLY A 61 4.91 -10.43 3.74
C GLY A 61 4.52 -8.97 3.50
N THR A 62 3.22 -8.66 3.64
CA THR A 62 2.71 -7.30 3.48
C THR A 62 2.93 -6.42 4.71
N VAL A 63 2.91 -7.00 5.91
CA VAL A 63 3.28 -6.30 7.16
C VAL A 63 4.74 -5.87 7.13
N CYS A 64 5.65 -6.72 6.64
CA CYS A 64 7.07 -6.39 6.54
C CYS A 64 7.34 -5.15 5.67
N ILE A 65 6.74 -5.08 4.48
CA ILE A 65 6.89 -3.88 3.64
C ILE A 65 6.21 -2.65 4.26
N HIS A 66 5.09 -2.82 4.98
CA HIS A 66 4.43 -1.73 5.70
C HIS A 66 5.30 -1.16 6.82
N ILE A 67 6.03 -2.01 7.55
CA ILE A 67 7.00 -1.58 8.56
C ILE A 67 8.09 -0.74 7.90
N THR A 68 8.69 -1.22 6.81
CA THR A 68 9.78 -0.49 6.14
C THR A 68 9.31 0.80 5.47
N ASP A 69 8.08 0.81 4.97
CA ASP A 69 7.42 1.99 4.42
C ASP A 69 7.26 3.06 5.52
N THR A 70 6.67 2.68 6.64
CA THR A 70 6.46 3.57 7.80
C THR A 70 7.79 4.06 8.38
N TRP A 71 8.79 3.18 8.49
CA TRP A 71 10.14 3.49 8.96
C TRP A 71 10.79 4.57 8.11
N THR A 72 10.74 4.40 6.79
CA THR A 72 11.28 5.36 5.82
C THR A 72 10.54 6.70 5.92
N THR A 73 9.20 6.68 5.98
CA THR A 73 8.39 7.90 6.12
C THR A 73 8.77 8.68 7.37
N PHE A 74 8.91 8.03 8.53
CA PHE A 74 9.24 8.72 9.78
C PHE A 74 10.64 9.35 9.73
N ILE A 75 11.62 8.65 9.16
CA ILE A 75 12.96 9.23 8.95
C ILE A 75 12.89 10.42 8.01
N THR A 76 12.21 10.29 6.87
CA THR A 76 12.10 11.37 5.88
C THR A 76 11.48 12.61 6.49
N VAL A 77 10.34 12.46 7.17
CA VAL A 77 9.62 13.59 7.78
C VAL A 77 10.46 14.26 8.86
N ALA A 78 11.12 13.48 9.72
CA ALA A 78 11.90 14.02 10.82
C ALA A 78 13.21 14.69 10.36
N TRP A 79 13.91 14.12 9.38
CA TRP A 79 15.32 14.45 9.13
C TRP A 79 15.61 15.09 7.77
N VAL A 80 14.72 15.02 6.77
CA VAL A 80 14.94 15.71 5.48
C VAL A 80 15.07 17.22 5.62
N PRO A 81 14.22 17.93 6.39
CA PRO A 81 14.40 19.38 6.58
C PRO A 81 15.75 19.71 7.21
N THR A 82 16.18 18.91 8.20
CA THR A 82 17.48 19.04 8.85
C THR A 82 18.64 18.78 7.89
N TYR A 83 18.52 17.80 7.01
CA TYR A 83 19.53 17.50 6.00
C TYR A 83 19.69 18.66 5.01
N ILE A 84 18.58 19.19 4.48
CA ILE A 84 18.60 20.31 3.54
C ILE A 84 19.19 21.56 4.21
N ALA A 85 18.82 21.86 5.45
CA ALA A 85 19.31 23.05 6.14
C ALA A 85 20.77 22.92 6.61
N ARG A 86 21.16 21.78 7.22
CA ARG A 86 22.49 21.63 7.85
C ARG A 86 23.56 21.07 6.93
N VAL A 87 23.21 20.23 5.95
CA VAL A 87 24.19 19.60 5.06
C VAL A 87 24.27 20.32 3.72
N LEU A 88 23.11 20.61 3.12
CA LEU A 88 23.07 21.34 1.85
C LEU A 88 23.22 22.86 2.03
N GLN A 89 23.19 23.37 3.26
CA GLN A 89 23.47 24.78 3.60
C GLN A 89 22.56 25.80 2.87
N PHE A 90 21.37 25.38 2.44
CA PHE A 90 20.39 26.31 1.86
C PHE A 90 19.89 27.30 2.93
N ASN A 91 19.71 28.57 2.53
CA ASN A 91 19.10 29.60 3.39
C ASN A 91 17.71 29.14 3.87
N VAL A 92 17.38 29.41 5.14
CA VAL A 92 16.15 28.96 5.82
C VAL A 92 14.88 29.23 5.00
N LYS A 93 14.78 30.38 4.32
CA LYS A 93 13.63 30.70 3.46
C LYS A 93 13.52 29.77 2.24
N THR A 94 14.63 29.50 1.58
CA THR A 94 14.69 28.62 0.40
C THR A 94 14.57 27.15 0.80
N ALA A 95 15.12 26.78 1.96
CA ALA A 95 15.05 25.43 2.52
C ALA A 95 13.59 25.00 2.77
N GLY A 96 12.73 25.90 3.24
CA GLY A 96 11.29 25.64 3.40
C GLY A 96 10.63 25.23 2.08
N PHE A 97 10.81 26.04 1.02
CA PHE A 97 10.27 25.74 -0.30
C PHE A 97 10.85 24.43 -0.88
N ILE A 98 12.17 24.26 -0.85
CA ILE A 98 12.85 23.06 -1.37
C ILE A 98 12.39 21.81 -0.62
N SER A 99 12.22 21.89 0.71
CA SER A 99 11.75 20.77 1.53
C SER A 99 10.31 20.35 1.23
N SER A 100 9.49 21.24 0.65
CA SER A 100 8.12 20.95 0.24
C SER A 100 8.02 20.22 -1.10
N LEU A 101 9.03 20.38 -1.98
CA LEU A 101 9.04 19.80 -3.33
C LEU A 101 8.88 18.28 -3.35
N PRO A 102 9.60 17.49 -2.51
CA PRO A 102 9.42 16.04 -2.49
C PRO A 102 7.97 15.63 -2.19
N TYR A 103 7.30 16.33 -1.26
CA TYR A 103 5.92 16.04 -0.88
C TYR A 103 4.92 16.43 -1.98
N GLY A 104 5.12 17.58 -2.63
CA GLY A 104 4.27 17.99 -3.75
C GLY A 104 4.36 17.02 -4.93
N LEU A 105 5.58 16.61 -5.30
CA LEU A 105 5.80 15.62 -6.36
C LEU A 105 5.25 14.24 -5.99
N ASN A 106 5.37 13.85 -4.73
CA ASN A 106 4.78 12.61 -4.22
C ASN A 106 3.26 12.57 -4.43
N VAL A 107 2.54 13.66 -4.13
CA VAL A 107 1.08 13.73 -4.35
C VAL A 107 0.73 13.65 -5.84
N LEU A 108 1.50 14.30 -6.72
CA LEU A 108 1.25 14.21 -8.17
C LEU A 108 1.43 12.78 -8.68
N LEU A 109 2.52 12.11 -8.31
CA LEU A 109 2.77 10.73 -8.75
C LEU A 109 1.82 9.73 -8.08
N LEU A 110 1.34 9.99 -6.86
CA LEU A 110 0.29 9.21 -6.22
C LEU A 110 -0.98 9.16 -7.09
N VAL A 111 -1.46 10.33 -7.54
CA VAL A 111 -2.68 10.45 -8.34
C VAL A 111 -2.49 9.78 -9.71
N VAL A 112 -1.39 10.11 -10.41
CA VAL A 112 -1.08 9.52 -11.72
C VAL A 112 -0.90 8.00 -11.61
N GLY A 113 -0.17 7.54 -10.59
CA GLY A 113 0.07 6.12 -10.33
C GLY A 113 -1.22 5.34 -10.06
N GLY A 114 -2.18 5.95 -9.36
CA GLY A 114 -3.52 5.39 -9.16
C GLY A 114 -4.26 5.17 -10.50
N PHE A 115 -4.37 6.23 -11.31
CA PHE A 115 -5.03 6.14 -12.62
C PHE A 115 -4.36 5.12 -13.56
N VAL A 116 -3.03 5.08 -13.58
CA VAL A 116 -2.28 4.10 -14.39
C VAL A 116 -2.54 2.68 -13.89
N ALA A 117 -2.54 2.46 -12.56
CA ALA A 117 -2.83 1.14 -12.00
C ALA A 117 -4.24 0.66 -12.38
N ASP A 118 -5.25 1.52 -12.24
CA ASP A 118 -6.63 1.19 -12.58
C ASP A 118 -6.80 0.94 -14.09
N PHE A 119 -6.19 1.77 -14.93
CA PHE A 119 -6.20 1.56 -16.39
C PHE A 119 -5.62 0.20 -16.78
N VAL A 120 -4.48 -0.17 -16.19
CA VAL A 120 -3.81 -1.44 -16.44
C VAL A 120 -4.65 -2.63 -15.96
N LEU A 121 -5.35 -2.50 -14.83
CA LEU A 121 -6.27 -3.52 -14.33
C LEU A 121 -7.49 -3.71 -15.24
N VAL A 122 -8.13 -2.63 -15.68
CA VAL A 122 -9.31 -2.68 -16.56
C VAL A 122 -8.98 -3.32 -17.90
N ARG A 123 -7.76 -3.07 -18.42
CA ARG A 123 -7.29 -3.66 -19.67
C ARG A 123 -6.81 -5.11 -19.54
N ASN A 124 -6.81 -5.68 -18.34
CA ASN A 124 -6.35 -7.04 -18.05
C ASN A 124 -4.92 -7.35 -18.54
N TRP A 125 -4.04 -6.35 -18.61
CA TRP A 125 -2.65 -6.55 -19.06
C TRP A 125 -1.81 -7.32 -18.05
N PHE A 126 -2.09 -7.14 -16.76
CA PHE A 126 -1.43 -7.84 -15.66
C PHE A 126 -2.45 -8.41 -14.69
N SER A 127 -2.10 -9.53 -14.03
CA SER A 127 -2.86 -9.96 -12.86
C SER A 127 -2.68 -8.95 -11.71
N ARG A 128 -3.68 -8.83 -10.84
CA ARG A 128 -3.64 -7.91 -9.68
C ARG A 128 -2.35 -8.05 -8.88
N THR A 129 -1.97 -9.27 -8.51
CA THR A 129 -0.74 -9.53 -7.76
C THR A 129 0.52 -9.07 -8.49
N LYS A 130 0.63 -9.34 -9.80
CA LYS A 130 1.79 -8.90 -10.58
C LYS A 130 1.87 -7.38 -10.63
N LEU A 131 0.74 -6.71 -10.83
CA LEU A 131 0.68 -5.25 -10.86
C LEU A 131 1.05 -4.65 -9.50
N ARG A 132 0.44 -5.11 -8.40
CA ARG A 132 0.74 -4.58 -7.06
C ARG A 132 2.21 -4.81 -6.68
N LYS A 133 2.79 -5.96 -7.04
CA LYS A 133 4.22 -6.23 -6.85
C LYS A 133 5.10 -5.32 -7.69
N LEU A 134 4.77 -5.10 -8.96
CA LEU A 134 5.52 -4.21 -9.85
C LEU A 134 5.54 -2.77 -9.32
N PHE A 135 4.38 -2.23 -8.94
CA PHE A 135 4.29 -0.90 -8.36
C PHE A 135 5.10 -0.78 -7.08
N SER A 136 4.99 -1.76 -6.17
CA SER A 136 5.76 -1.77 -4.92
C SER A 136 7.26 -1.90 -5.16
N PHE A 137 7.66 -2.67 -6.19
CA PHE A 137 9.06 -2.80 -6.59
C PHE A 137 9.61 -1.46 -7.07
N ILE A 138 8.94 -0.80 -8.01
CA ILE A 138 9.34 0.52 -8.51
C ILE A 138 9.36 1.54 -7.36
N ALA A 139 8.35 1.49 -6.49
CA ALA A 139 8.19 2.38 -5.35
C ALA A 139 9.29 2.27 -4.30
N GLN A 140 10.06 1.18 -4.28
CA GLN A 140 11.13 0.96 -3.30
C GLN A 140 12.50 0.96 -3.96
N ILE A 141 12.66 0.37 -5.15
CA ILE A 141 13.97 0.27 -5.81
C ILE A 141 14.51 1.63 -6.23
N ILE A 142 13.66 2.53 -6.74
CA ILE A 142 14.10 3.87 -7.14
C ILE A 142 14.55 4.67 -5.92
N PRO A 143 13.78 4.74 -4.81
CA PRO A 143 14.27 5.33 -3.56
C PRO A 143 15.57 4.73 -3.06
N ILE A 144 15.70 3.39 -3.05
CA ILE A 144 16.92 2.70 -2.60
C ILE A 144 18.13 3.17 -3.41
N LEU A 145 18.02 3.18 -4.74
CA LEU A 145 19.09 3.63 -5.63
C LEU A 145 19.41 5.12 -5.42
N SER A 146 18.38 5.97 -5.31
CA SER A 146 18.56 7.39 -5.03
C SER A 146 19.28 7.65 -3.71
N LEU A 147 18.89 6.95 -2.63
CA LEU A 147 19.52 7.07 -1.32
C LEU A 147 20.97 6.57 -1.31
N ILE A 148 21.28 5.50 -2.04
CA ILE A 148 22.65 4.98 -2.17
C ILE A 148 23.55 5.95 -2.95
N MET A 149 23.01 6.59 -3.99
CA MET A 149 23.74 7.54 -4.83
C MET A 149 23.96 8.91 -4.16
N LEU A 150 23.04 9.33 -3.29
CA LEU A 150 23.02 10.66 -2.69
C LEU A 150 24.35 11.06 -2.00
N PRO A 151 25.02 10.19 -1.21
CA PRO A 151 26.34 10.45 -0.65
C PRO A 151 27.49 10.78 -1.62
N SER A 152 27.36 10.43 -2.89
CA SER A 152 28.37 10.68 -3.93
C SER A 152 28.29 12.11 -4.47
N PHE A 153 27.13 12.76 -4.33
CA PHE A 153 26.87 14.10 -4.87
C PHE A 153 26.89 15.20 -3.80
N ARG A 154 27.64 15.01 -2.71
CA ARG A 154 27.74 15.98 -1.60
C ARG A 154 28.19 17.38 -2.02
N CYS A 155 29.00 17.48 -3.07
CA CYS A 155 29.49 18.75 -3.58
C CYS A 155 28.51 19.42 -4.57
N ASN A 156 27.41 18.75 -4.91
CA ASN A 156 26.37 19.28 -5.78
C ASN A 156 25.01 19.22 -5.05
N GLU A 157 24.69 20.32 -4.40
CA GLU A 157 23.46 20.53 -3.62
C GLU A 157 22.19 20.31 -4.46
N TRP A 158 22.15 20.79 -5.69
CA TRP A 158 20.99 20.61 -6.58
C TRP A 158 20.78 19.15 -7.00
N MET A 159 21.85 18.40 -7.27
CA MET A 159 21.75 16.97 -7.55
C MET A 159 21.24 16.20 -6.33
N SER A 160 21.66 16.58 -5.12
CA SER A 160 21.16 15.98 -3.88
C SER A 160 19.66 16.25 -3.69
N VAL A 161 19.19 17.46 -4.00
CA VAL A 161 17.76 17.79 -4.00
C VAL A 161 16.99 16.96 -5.02
N VAL A 162 17.50 16.83 -6.25
CA VAL A 162 16.87 16.01 -7.30
C VAL A 162 16.74 14.56 -6.84
N LEU A 163 17.80 13.96 -6.28
CA LEU A 163 17.76 12.59 -5.77
C LEU A 163 16.76 12.42 -4.62
N LEU A 164 16.69 13.37 -3.69
CA LEU A 164 15.69 13.35 -2.61
C LEU A 164 14.26 13.46 -3.13
N CYS A 165 14.03 14.37 -4.09
CA CYS A 165 12.74 14.54 -4.76
C CYS A 165 12.34 13.27 -5.52
N THR A 166 13.24 12.70 -6.33
CA THR A 166 12.98 11.46 -7.07
C THR A 166 12.68 10.31 -6.12
N SER A 167 13.48 10.15 -5.06
CA SER A 167 13.24 9.14 -4.03
C SER A 167 11.83 9.25 -3.44
N TYR A 168 11.49 10.39 -2.85
CA TYR A 168 10.20 10.50 -2.18
C TYR A 168 9.02 10.56 -3.16
N MET A 169 9.21 11.07 -4.38
CA MET A 169 8.19 11.05 -5.42
C MET A 169 7.78 9.61 -5.75
N PHE A 170 8.73 8.74 -6.12
CA PHE A 170 8.45 7.35 -6.48
C PHE A 170 7.94 6.51 -5.31
N PHE A 171 8.26 6.89 -4.08
CA PHE A 171 7.72 6.27 -2.88
C PHE A 171 6.18 6.29 -2.83
N SER A 172 5.51 7.25 -3.49
CA SER A 172 4.04 7.31 -3.64
C SER A 172 3.43 6.09 -4.35
N LEU A 173 4.20 5.35 -5.15
CA LEU A 173 3.69 4.19 -5.86
C LEU A 173 3.42 2.99 -4.92
N ASN A 174 3.82 3.07 -3.65
CA ASN A 174 3.44 2.10 -2.62
C ASN A 174 1.91 2.07 -2.37
N TYR A 175 1.21 3.18 -2.62
CA TYR A 175 -0.24 3.28 -2.43
C TYR A 175 -1.02 2.38 -3.41
N PRO A 176 -0.89 2.55 -4.75
CA PRO A 176 -1.46 1.60 -5.70
C PRO A 176 -0.72 0.24 -5.72
N GLY A 177 0.40 0.11 -4.99
CA GLY A 177 1.15 -1.14 -4.81
C GLY A 177 0.65 -1.98 -3.63
N TYR A 178 1.49 -2.12 -2.60
CA TYR A 178 1.23 -3.03 -1.49
C TYR A 178 0.04 -2.60 -0.62
N ARG A 179 -0.24 -1.29 -0.50
CA ARG A 179 -1.35 -0.81 0.34
C ARG A 179 -2.70 -1.27 -0.22
N SER A 180 -2.91 -1.12 -1.52
CA SER A 180 -4.08 -1.73 -2.19
C SER A 180 -4.07 -3.25 -2.10
N SER A 181 -2.89 -3.89 -2.13
CA SER A 181 -2.79 -5.35 -1.96
C SER A 181 -3.36 -5.85 -0.64
N MET A 182 -3.26 -5.09 0.46
CA MET A 182 -3.87 -5.49 1.74
C MET A 182 -5.39 -5.57 1.64
N VAL A 183 -6.01 -4.59 0.99
CA VAL A 183 -7.46 -4.56 0.79
C VAL A 183 -7.90 -5.66 -0.19
N ASP A 184 -7.15 -5.86 -1.27
CA ASP A 184 -7.39 -6.93 -2.26
C ASP A 184 -7.31 -8.33 -1.61
N MET A 185 -6.39 -8.52 -0.65
CA MET A 185 -6.14 -9.80 0.02
C MET A 185 -7.28 -10.22 0.96
N ALA A 186 -7.96 -9.26 1.59
CA ALA A 186 -9.08 -9.54 2.50
C ALA A 186 -10.12 -8.42 2.52
N PRO A 187 -11.00 -8.31 1.51
CA PRO A 187 -12.00 -7.25 1.42
C PRO A 187 -12.90 -7.17 2.66
N LYS A 188 -13.28 -8.33 3.24
CA LYS A 188 -14.15 -8.41 4.43
C LYS A 188 -13.47 -7.90 5.71
N TYR A 189 -12.17 -8.11 5.83
CA TYR A 189 -11.40 -7.79 7.05
C TYR A 189 -10.39 -6.64 6.83
N GLY A 190 -10.47 -5.95 5.68
CA GLY A 190 -9.47 -5.01 5.19
C GLY A 190 -9.10 -3.94 6.24
N GLY A 191 -10.11 -3.34 6.86
CA GLY A 191 -9.91 -2.34 7.92
C GLY A 191 -9.18 -2.91 9.15
N ILE A 192 -9.57 -4.12 9.61
CA ILE A 192 -8.96 -4.76 10.80
C ILE A 192 -7.51 -5.15 10.51
N ILE A 193 -7.24 -5.79 9.36
CA ILE A 193 -5.89 -6.25 9.03
C ILE A 193 -4.93 -5.08 8.76
N PHE A 194 -5.44 -3.98 8.21
CA PHE A 194 -4.69 -2.75 7.98
C PHE A 194 -4.45 -2.01 9.30
N GLY A 195 -5.45 -1.88 10.18
CA GLY A 195 -5.30 -1.26 11.48
C GLY A 195 -4.27 -1.99 12.37
N PHE A 196 -4.32 -3.33 12.39
CA PHE A 196 -3.35 -4.14 13.12
C PHE A 196 -1.93 -3.99 12.55
N SER A 197 -1.78 -4.04 11.23
CA SER A 197 -0.47 -3.86 10.60
C SER A 197 0.10 -2.45 10.81
N ASN A 198 -0.75 -1.42 10.75
CA ASN A 198 -0.38 -0.04 11.01
C ASN A 198 0.08 0.15 12.46
N THR A 199 -0.56 -0.51 13.42
CA THR A 199 -0.16 -0.46 14.83
C THR A 199 1.26 -1.03 15.00
N ILE A 200 1.52 -2.22 14.44
CA ILE A 200 2.86 -2.84 14.47
C ILE A 200 3.89 -1.94 13.78
N ALA A 201 3.57 -1.44 12.58
CA ALA A 201 4.46 -0.61 11.80
C ALA A 201 4.82 0.68 12.53
N CYS A 202 3.84 1.38 13.11
CA CYS A 202 4.07 2.58 13.90
C CYS A 202 4.87 2.31 15.17
N CYS A 203 4.59 1.24 15.92
CA CYS A 203 5.33 0.90 17.14
C CYS A 203 6.82 0.65 16.84
N ILE A 204 7.13 -0.07 15.77
CA ILE A 204 8.51 -0.33 15.36
C ILE A 204 9.16 0.95 14.82
N SER A 205 8.45 1.69 13.96
CA SER A 205 8.98 2.87 13.28
C SER A 205 9.13 4.08 14.19
N LEU A 206 8.46 4.10 15.35
CA LEU A 206 8.62 5.14 16.34
C LEU A 206 10.07 5.31 16.80
N GLY A 207 10.90 4.25 16.73
CA GLY A 207 12.33 4.30 17.06
C GLY A 207 13.24 4.75 15.92
N ALA A 208 12.72 4.92 14.70
CA ALA A 208 13.53 5.23 13.53
C ALA A 208 14.20 6.62 13.63
N PRO A 209 13.49 7.70 14.02
CA PRO A 209 14.13 9.01 14.17
C PRO A 209 15.19 9.05 15.28
N GLN A 210 15.02 8.29 16.36
CA GLN A 210 15.92 8.22 17.51
C GLN A 210 17.21 7.51 17.13
N LEU A 211 17.11 6.41 16.37
CA LEU A 211 18.28 5.75 15.82
C LEU A 211 19.09 6.72 14.96
N VAL A 212 18.42 7.47 14.08
CA VAL A 212 19.09 8.49 13.26
C VAL A 212 19.73 9.58 14.13
N GLY A 213 19.06 10.03 15.20
CA GLY A 213 19.63 10.98 16.14
C GLY A 213 20.92 10.48 16.80
N VAL A 214 20.96 9.22 17.23
CA VAL A 214 22.16 8.58 17.79
C VAL A 214 23.27 8.46 16.74
N ILE A 215 22.94 8.08 15.50
CA ILE A 215 23.90 7.98 14.40
C ILE A 215 24.51 9.35 14.08
N LEU A 216 23.69 10.40 14.09
CA LEU A 216 24.14 11.74 13.72
C LEU A 216 24.98 12.41 14.82
N GLY A 217 24.71 12.13 16.10
CA GLY A 217 25.50 12.62 17.24
C GLY A 217 25.82 14.13 17.15
N ASP A 218 27.07 14.51 17.43
CA ASP A 218 27.58 15.89 17.40
C ASP A 218 27.81 16.48 15.99
N GLY A 219 27.25 15.86 14.94
CA GLY A 219 26.96 16.59 13.69
C GLY A 219 27.98 16.49 12.56
N ALA A 220 28.75 15.41 12.46
CA ALA A 220 29.61 15.22 11.30
C ALA A 220 28.79 14.89 10.03
N ALA A 221 29.00 15.65 8.95
CA ALA A 221 28.40 15.41 7.63
C ALA A 221 28.69 13.99 7.08
N SER A 222 29.76 13.34 7.56
CA SER A 222 30.09 11.95 7.27
C SER A 222 28.99 10.97 7.66
N ASN A 223 28.32 11.19 8.80
CA ASN A 223 27.41 10.21 9.43
C ASN A 223 26.10 10.04 8.65
N TRP A 224 25.72 11.02 7.83
CA TRP A 224 24.55 10.92 6.96
C TRP A 224 24.64 9.77 5.94
N ARG A 225 25.85 9.36 5.54
CA ARG A 225 26.05 8.15 4.70
C ARG A 225 25.46 6.92 5.37
N VAL A 226 25.72 6.77 6.66
CA VAL A 226 25.25 5.62 7.45
C VAL A 226 23.73 5.62 7.50
N VAL A 227 23.10 6.79 7.71
CA VAL A 227 21.64 6.95 7.72
C VAL A 227 21.01 6.55 6.37
N PHE A 228 21.59 7.00 5.26
CA PHE A 228 21.05 6.69 3.93
C PHE A 228 21.23 5.20 3.58
N TYR A 229 22.40 4.63 3.83
CA TYR A 229 22.65 3.21 3.59
C TYR A 229 21.81 2.32 4.50
N SER A 230 21.66 2.66 5.78
CA SER A 230 20.82 1.88 6.71
C SER A 230 19.36 1.91 6.27
N THR A 231 18.85 3.07 5.86
CA THR A 231 17.46 3.22 5.37
C THR A 231 17.27 2.40 4.09
N ALA A 232 18.20 2.49 3.14
CA ALA A 232 18.16 1.72 1.90
C ALA A 232 18.20 0.20 2.16
N SER A 233 19.02 -0.27 3.11
CA SER A 233 19.09 -1.69 3.48
C SER A 233 17.79 -2.19 4.11
N VAL A 234 17.19 -1.42 5.02
CA VAL A 234 15.90 -1.77 5.64
C VAL A 234 14.80 -1.86 4.58
N SER A 235 14.70 -0.87 3.70
CA SER A 235 13.72 -0.87 2.60
C SER A 235 13.92 -2.03 1.62
N ALA A 236 15.18 -2.36 1.29
CA ALA A 236 15.50 -3.49 0.44
C ALA A 236 15.06 -4.83 1.07
N ALA A 237 15.29 -5.00 2.38
CA ALA A 237 14.88 -6.19 3.10
C ALA A 237 13.35 -6.35 3.13
N GLY A 238 12.61 -5.27 3.43
CA GLY A 238 11.14 -5.28 3.41
C GLY A 238 10.58 -5.59 2.02
N LEU A 239 11.16 -4.98 0.98
CA LEU A 239 10.79 -5.24 -0.40
C LEU A 239 11.01 -6.71 -0.77
N ALA A 240 12.18 -7.28 -0.45
CA ALA A 240 12.51 -8.67 -0.76
C ALA A 240 11.49 -9.65 -0.15
N VAL A 241 11.15 -9.45 1.13
CA VAL A 241 10.16 -10.28 1.84
C VAL A 241 8.77 -10.16 1.18
N TYR A 242 8.34 -8.96 0.80
CA TYR A 242 7.06 -8.76 0.12
C TYR A 242 7.02 -9.36 -1.29
N LEU A 243 8.11 -9.30 -2.05
CA LEU A 243 8.17 -9.92 -3.38
C LEU A 243 8.04 -11.44 -3.31
N ILE A 244 8.61 -12.06 -2.27
CA ILE A 244 8.55 -13.51 -2.06
C ILE A 244 7.15 -13.93 -1.58
N PHE A 245 6.63 -13.29 -0.53
CA PHE A 245 5.43 -13.78 0.16
C PHE A 245 4.14 -13.02 -0.17
N GLY A 246 4.23 -11.76 -0.59
CA GLY A 246 3.06 -10.91 -0.85
C GLY A 246 2.17 -11.46 -1.96
N THR A 247 0.86 -11.27 -1.82
CA THR A 247 -0.13 -11.56 -2.86
C THR A 247 -1.30 -10.60 -2.75
N SER A 248 -1.96 -10.35 -3.88
CA SER A 248 -3.19 -9.54 -3.97
C SER A 248 -4.39 -10.40 -4.36
N GLU A 249 -4.27 -11.72 -4.17
CA GLU A 249 -5.37 -12.66 -4.29
C GLU A 249 -6.10 -12.80 -2.96
N GLU A 250 -7.43 -12.86 -3.05
CA GLU A 250 -8.27 -13.02 -1.87
C GLU A 250 -7.96 -14.32 -1.14
N GLN A 251 -7.61 -14.20 0.14
CA GLN A 251 -7.23 -15.33 0.97
C GLN A 251 -8.43 -16.18 1.38
N THR A 252 -8.19 -17.47 1.60
CA THR A 252 -9.22 -18.45 1.96
C THR A 252 -9.95 -18.11 3.27
N TRP A 253 -9.28 -17.40 4.19
CA TRP A 253 -9.88 -16.95 5.44
C TRP A 253 -10.73 -15.68 5.31
N SER A 254 -10.67 -14.98 4.16
CA SER A 254 -11.55 -13.85 3.82
C SER A 254 -12.84 -14.30 3.12
N ARG A 255 -12.81 -15.40 2.36
CA ARG A 255 -13.97 -15.90 1.60
C ARG A 255 -15.11 -16.33 2.54
N SER A 256 -16.35 -15.95 2.20
CA SER A 256 -17.54 -16.46 2.89
C SER A 256 -17.69 -17.97 2.65
N LYS A 257 -18.22 -18.69 3.64
CA LYS A 257 -18.63 -20.10 3.50
C LYS A 257 -19.63 -20.28 2.35
N ILE A 258 -20.48 -19.28 2.10
CA ILE A 258 -21.48 -19.31 1.03
C ILE A 258 -20.80 -19.31 -0.35
N THR A 259 -19.74 -18.51 -0.56
CA THR A 259 -18.97 -18.52 -1.80
C THR A 259 -18.28 -19.86 -2.05
N SER A 260 -17.86 -20.57 -0.99
CA SER A 260 -17.31 -21.92 -1.15
C SER A 260 -18.37 -22.95 -1.55
N LEU A 261 -19.57 -22.88 -0.96
CA LEU A 261 -20.69 -23.77 -1.30
C LEU A 261 -21.21 -23.51 -2.71
N SER A 262 -21.41 -22.25 -3.10
CA SER A 262 -21.82 -21.91 -4.47
C SER A 262 -20.76 -22.31 -5.51
N SER A 263 -19.46 -22.16 -5.19
CA SER A 263 -18.39 -22.62 -6.08
C SER A 263 -18.35 -24.14 -6.21
N LEU A 264 -18.73 -24.89 -5.16
CA LEU A 264 -18.85 -26.34 -5.18
C LEU A 264 -20.08 -26.76 -6.00
N GLU A 265 -21.23 -26.11 -5.82
CA GLU A 265 -22.45 -26.34 -6.60
C GLU A 265 -22.25 -26.05 -8.10
N ILE A 266 -21.50 -24.99 -8.44
CA ILE A 266 -21.15 -24.69 -9.83
C ILE A 266 -20.22 -25.76 -10.40
N LYS A 267 -19.25 -26.24 -9.60
CA LYS A 267 -18.35 -27.32 -10.01
C LYS A 267 -19.09 -28.62 -10.24
N GLU A 268 -20.05 -28.93 -9.37
CA GLU A 268 -20.91 -30.11 -9.42
C GLU A 268 -21.85 -30.06 -10.63
N LYS A 269 -22.48 -28.90 -10.92
CA LYS A 269 -23.26 -28.70 -12.15
C LYS A 269 -22.42 -28.86 -13.42
N ASN A 270 -21.20 -28.36 -13.41
CA ASN A 270 -20.30 -28.49 -14.57
C ASN A 270 -19.85 -29.94 -14.77
N SER A 271 -19.56 -30.69 -13.70
CA SER A 271 -19.25 -32.12 -13.81
C SER A 271 -20.44 -32.94 -14.30
N ILE A 272 -21.66 -32.63 -13.84
CA ILE A 272 -22.88 -33.28 -14.32
C ILE A 272 -23.10 -33.00 -15.81
N ASN A 273 -22.90 -31.76 -16.26
CA ASN A 273 -23.00 -31.41 -17.68
C ASN A 273 -21.95 -32.13 -18.54
N GLU A 274 -20.69 -32.23 -18.08
CA GLU A 274 -19.64 -32.96 -18.80
C GLU A 274 -19.92 -34.48 -18.89
N GLU A 275 -20.44 -35.09 -17.83
CA GLU A 275 -20.87 -36.50 -17.85
C GLU A 275 -22.07 -36.71 -18.78
N SER A 276 -23.04 -35.78 -18.76
CA SER A 276 -24.21 -35.80 -19.65
C SER A 276 -23.79 -35.74 -21.12
N GLN A 277 -22.81 -34.88 -21.45
CA GLN A 277 -22.28 -34.74 -22.81
C GLN A 277 -21.56 -36.02 -23.28
N LYS A 278 -20.76 -36.65 -22.42
CA LYS A 278 -20.11 -37.94 -22.72
C LYS A 278 -21.10 -39.09 -22.91
N CYS A 279 -22.20 -39.11 -22.16
CA CYS A 279 -23.27 -40.09 -22.37
C CYS A 279 -23.98 -39.91 -23.71
N ILE A 280 -24.18 -38.67 -24.16
CA ILE A 280 -24.80 -38.39 -25.47
C ILE A 280 -23.89 -38.82 -26.62
N GLU A 281 -22.58 -38.54 -26.55
CA GLU A 281 -21.62 -38.93 -27.58
C GLU A 281 -21.45 -40.45 -27.74
N ASN A 282 -21.66 -41.24 -26.67
CA ASN A 282 -21.54 -42.71 -26.72
C ASN A 282 -22.79 -43.42 -27.26
N VAL A 283 -23.90 -42.71 -27.50
CA VAL A 283 -25.17 -43.26 -28.01
C VAL A 283 -25.37 -42.99 -29.51
N THR A 284 -24.61 -42.05 -30.08
CA THR A 284 -24.48 -41.80 -31.54
C THR A 284 -23.38 -42.64 -32.17
#